data_AF-A0A426CLU0-F1
#
_entry.id   AF-A0A426CLU0-F1
#
_cell.length_a   1.000
_cell.length_b   1.000
_cell.length_c   1.000
_cell.angle_alpha   90.00
_cell.angle_beta   90.00
_cell.angle_gamma   90.00
#
_symmetry.space_group_name_H-M   'P 1'
#
loop_
_entity.id
_entity.type
_entity.pdbx_description
1 polymer ?
#
loop_
_entity_poly.entity_id
_entity_poly.type
_entity_poly.pdbx_seq_one_letter_code
_entity_poly.pdbx_strand_id
1 'polypeptide(L)'
;MTLIPGKNDKNDKNDNKTSSRIVITGVGLAAPNGNSLAEFRHNLLNGVAGVEPLEVRYMGRLIAGICHFDPLKYQKKKEIRVGTRAGSISIYCAREALADSGIAWDAAPG
;
A
#
# COMPACT_ATOMS: atom_id res chain seq x y z
N MET A 1 17.24 -6.62 5.42
CA MET A 1 16.60 -5.56 4.62
C MET A 1 17.63 -4.46 4.44
N THR A 2 18.40 -4.52 3.36
CA THR A 2 19.53 -3.62 3.13
C THR A 2 19.05 -2.42 2.33
N LEU A 3 19.40 -1.22 2.79
CA LEU A 3 19.13 0.04 2.11
C LEU A 3 19.73 0.02 0.70
N ILE A 4 18.95 0.41 -0.31
CA ILE A 4 19.44 0.64 -1.67
C ILE A 4 20.19 1.99 -1.66
N PRO A 5 21.48 2.04 -2.02
CA PRO A 5 22.17 3.31 -2.21
C PRO A 5 21.68 3.97 -3.51
N GLY A 6 21.19 5.21 -3.42
CA GLY A 6 20.78 6.02 -4.56
C GLY A 6 21.94 6.29 -5.53
N LYS A 7 21.66 6.17 -6.84
CA LYS A 7 22.62 6.38 -7.93
C LYS A 7 23.08 7.85 -8.01
N ASN A 8 24.37 8.02 -8.30
CA ASN A 8 25.09 9.28 -8.47
C ASN A 8 24.72 10.02 -9.76
N ASP A 9 24.19 11.23 -9.63
CA ASP A 9 24.25 12.27 -10.68
C ASP A 9 25.36 13.27 -10.30
N LYS A 10 26.36 13.40 -11.17
CA LYS A 10 27.50 14.30 -11.01
C LYS A 10 27.07 15.73 -11.36
N ASN A 11 27.19 16.69 -10.45
CA ASN A 11 28.09 17.86 -10.51
C ASN A 11 27.72 18.93 -9.45
N ASP A 12 28.75 19.62 -8.96
CA ASP A 12 28.74 20.95 -8.31
C ASP A 12 28.41 21.10 -6.82
N LYS A 13 29.50 21.00 -6.03
CA LYS A 13 30.02 21.98 -5.06
C LYS A 13 29.11 22.47 -3.91
N ASN A 14 29.59 22.10 -2.71
CA ASN A 14 29.48 22.78 -1.41
C ASN A 14 28.33 22.35 -0.49
N ASP A 15 28.40 21.11 0.03
CA ASP A 15 27.34 20.59 0.88
C ASP A 15 27.92 19.74 2.02
N ASN A 16 28.02 20.31 3.21
CA ASN A 16 28.05 19.52 4.45
C ASN A 16 26.64 18.93 4.69
N LYS A 17 26.15 18.11 3.75
CA LYS A 17 24.85 17.46 3.82
C LYS A 17 25.04 16.11 4.46
N THR A 18 24.90 16.06 5.78
CA THR A 18 24.63 14.81 6.50
C THR A 18 23.53 14.07 5.75
N SER A 19 23.84 12.89 5.23
CA SER A 19 22.85 12.01 4.60
C SER A 19 21.69 11.81 5.58
N SER A 20 20.53 12.38 5.26
CA SER A 20 19.35 12.27 6.12
C SER A 20 18.94 10.80 6.20
N ARG A 21 18.80 10.29 7.43
CA ARG A 21 18.27 8.93 7.64
C ARG A 21 16.78 8.91 7.32
N ILE A 22 16.40 8.10 6.34
CA ILE A 22 15.02 7.89 5.94
C ILE A 22 14.52 6.61 6.61
N VAL A 23 13.39 6.68 7.30
CA VAL A 23 12.76 5.57 8.00
C VAL A 23 11.33 5.37 7.51
N ILE A 24 10.82 4.14 7.62
CA ILE A 24 9.41 3.83 7.36
C ILE A 24 8.67 4.03 8.68
N THR A 25 7.70 4.95 8.70
CA THR A 25 6.92 5.28 9.90
C THR A 25 5.53 4.66 9.89
N GLY A 26 4.98 4.32 8.73
CA GLY A 26 3.67 3.68 8.61
C GLY A 26 3.56 2.81 7.36
N VAL A 27 2.70 1.80 7.44
CA VAL A 27 2.44 0.83 6.37
C VAL A 27 0.94 0.66 6.17
N GLY A 28 0.51 0.74 4.91
CA GLY A 28 -0.86 0.42 4.51
C GLY A 28 -0.82 -0.54 3.34
N LEU A 29 -1.69 -1.54 3.39
CA LEU A 29 -1.68 -2.66 2.45
C LEU A 29 -3.07 -3.24 2.24
N ALA A 30 -3.29 -3.82 1.08
CA ALA A 30 -4.41 -4.70 0.78
C ALA A 30 -3.85 -5.93 0.09
N ALA A 31 -3.86 -7.06 0.79
CA ALA A 31 -3.33 -8.32 0.32
C ALA A 31 -4.44 -9.39 0.32
N PRO A 32 -4.31 -10.46 -0.48
CA PRO A 32 -5.32 -11.52 -0.51
C PRO A 32 -5.53 -12.22 0.83
N ASN A 33 -4.50 -12.20 1.69
CA ASN A 33 -4.51 -12.78 3.02
C ASN A 33 -4.55 -11.71 4.12
N GLY A 34 -4.99 -10.49 3.84
CA GLY A 34 -5.28 -9.50 4.87
C GLY A 34 -5.27 -8.06 4.37
N ASN A 35 -6.16 -7.24 4.93
CA ASN A 35 -6.31 -5.83 4.57
C ASN A 35 -5.84 -4.87 5.67
N SER A 36 -5.30 -5.42 6.76
CA SER A 36 -4.61 -4.65 7.81
C SER A 36 -3.25 -5.25 8.09
N LEU A 37 -2.33 -4.44 8.63
CA LEU A 37 -0.99 -4.90 8.98
C LEU A 37 -1.01 -6.05 10.00
N ALA A 38 -1.90 -5.98 11.00
CA ALA A 38 -2.04 -7.01 12.02
C ALA A 38 -2.53 -8.34 11.44
N GLU A 39 -3.59 -8.31 10.63
CA GLU A 39 -4.16 -9.48 9.97
C GLU A 39 -3.15 -10.10 9.00
N PHE A 40 -2.54 -9.29 8.15
CA PHE A 40 -1.55 -9.75 7.18
C PHE A 40 -0.36 -10.40 7.87
N ARG A 41 0.17 -9.80 8.95
CA ARG A 41 1.28 -10.38 9.71
C ARG A 41 0.90 -11.72 10.33
N HIS A 42 -0.30 -11.81 10.93
CA HIS A 42 -0.79 -13.05 11.51
C HIS A 42 -0.88 -14.17 10.46
N ASN A 43 -1.52 -13.87 9.33
CA ASN A 43 -1.71 -14.83 8.24
C ASN A 43 -0.40 -15.23 7.57
N LEU A 44 0.52 -14.28 7.39
CA LEU A 44 1.85 -14.54 6.84
C LEU A 44 2.65 -15.51 7.73
N LEU A 45 2.65 -15.29 9.04
CA LEU A 45 3.38 -16.14 9.98
C LEU A 45 2.76 -17.53 10.15
N ASN A 46 1.45 -17.66 9.96
CA ASN A 46 0.73 -18.92 10.03
C ASN A 46 0.61 -19.64 8.68
N GLY A 47 1.19 -19.10 7.60
CA GLY A 47 1.14 -19.72 6.27
C GLY A 47 -0.28 -19.76 5.67
N VAL A 48 -1.15 -18.84 6.05
CA VAL A 48 -2.53 -18.76 5.55
C VAL A 48 -2.51 -18.20 4.12
N ALA A 49 -2.96 -19.02 3.16
CA ALA A 49 -3.10 -18.63 1.77
C ALA A 49 -4.41 -17.86 1.54
N GLY A 50 -4.35 -16.77 0.77
CA GLY A 50 -5.51 -15.95 0.41
C GLY A 50 -5.96 -16.12 -1.04
N VAL A 51 -5.79 -17.31 -1.62
CA VAL A 51 -6.21 -17.59 -3.00
C VAL A 51 -7.60 -18.18 -3.02
N GLU A 52 -8.42 -17.72 -3.97
CA GLU A 52 -9.80 -18.17 -4.13
C GLU A 52 -10.14 -18.40 -5.61
N PRO A 53 -11.16 -19.22 -5.91
CA PRO A 53 -11.65 -19.39 -7.26
C PRO A 53 -12.32 -18.11 -7.78
N LEU A 54 -11.90 -17.65 -8.95
CA LEU A 54 -12.44 -16.50 -9.66
C LEU A 54 -12.94 -16.91 -11.04
N GLU A 55 -14.19 -16.57 -11.34
CA GLU A 55 -14.74 -16.70 -12.69
C GLU A 55 -14.32 -15.51 -13.55
N VAL A 56 -13.43 -15.76 -14.51
CA VAL A 56 -12.94 -14.74 -15.44
C VAL A 56 -13.61 -14.92 -16.79
N ARG A 57 -14.23 -13.85 -17.28
CA ARG A 57 -14.90 -13.86 -18.58
C ARG A 57 -13.92 -14.29 -19.69
N TYR A 58 -14.33 -15.24 -20.51
CA TYR A 58 -13.53 -15.85 -21.60
C TYR A 58 -12.32 -16.70 -21.18
N MET A 59 -12.04 -16.84 -19.88
CA MET A 59 -10.97 -17.70 -19.37
C MET A 59 -11.48 -18.82 -18.45
N GLY A 60 -12.75 -18.74 -18.01
CA GLY A 60 -13.36 -19.71 -17.11
C GLY A 60 -12.90 -19.54 -15.66
N ARG A 61 -12.92 -20.64 -14.92
CA ARG A 61 -12.58 -20.68 -13.49
C ARG A 61 -11.07 -20.72 -13.28
N LEU A 62 -10.53 -19.72 -12.61
CA LEU A 62 -9.11 -19.59 -12.28
C LEU A 62 -8.92 -19.49 -10.76
N ILE A 63 -7.71 -19.77 -10.27
CA ILE A 63 -7.33 -19.52 -8.88
C ILE A 63 -6.55 -18.20 -8.82
N ALA A 64 -7.02 -17.24 -8.04
CA ALA A 64 -6.41 -15.92 -7.93
C ALA A 64 -6.41 -15.40 -6.48
N GLY A 65 -5.43 -14.58 -6.14
CA GLY A 65 -5.43 -13.84 -4.88
C GLY A 65 -6.27 -12.57 -5.02
N ILE A 66 -7.39 -12.49 -4.29
CA ILE A 66 -8.28 -11.33 -4.32
C ILE A 66 -8.17 -10.56 -3.01
N CYS A 67 -7.76 -9.30 -3.09
CA CYS A 67 -7.80 -8.40 -1.95
C CYS A 67 -9.24 -7.90 -1.73
N HIS A 68 -9.83 -8.25 -0.58
CA HIS A 68 -11.19 -7.89 -0.17
C HIS A 68 -11.22 -6.65 0.73
N PHE A 69 -10.68 -5.53 0.25
CA PHE A 69 -10.71 -4.26 0.98
C PHE A 69 -12.04 -3.52 0.73
N ASP A 70 -12.45 -2.66 1.66
CA ASP A 70 -13.61 -1.77 1.47
C ASP A 70 -13.21 -0.49 0.73
N PRO A 71 -13.56 -0.31 -0.56
CA PRO A 71 -13.25 0.91 -1.29
C PRO A 71 -14.06 2.12 -0.79
N LEU A 72 -15.19 1.91 -0.10
CA LEU A 72 -16.04 2.99 0.42
C LEU A 72 -15.50 3.61 1.72
N LYS A 73 -14.53 2.97 2.37
CA LYS A 73 -13.88 3.50 3.58
C LYS A 73 -13.33 4.91 3.36
N TYR A 74 -12.82 5.17 2.16
CA TYR A 74 -12.11 6.41 1.83
C TYR A 74 -12.58 7.12 0.56
N GLN A 75 -13.42 6.47 -0.23
CA GLN A 75 -13.95 7.02 -1.48
C GLN A 75 -15.47 7.01 -1.48
N LYS A 76 -16.07 7.99 -2.11
CA LYS A 76 -17.52 8.04 -2.37
C LYS A 76 -17.87 7.13 -3.54
N LYS A 77 -19.12 6.65 -3.57
CA LYS A 77 -19.66 5.81 -4.66
C LYS A 77 -19.43 6.40 -6.07
N LYS A 78 -19.52 7.73 -6.20
CA LYS A 78 -19.28 8.44 -7.48
C LYS A 78 -17.82 8.27 -7.95
N GLU A 79 -16.86 8.32 -7.04
CA GLU A 79 -15.43 8.24 -7.34
C GLU A 79 -15.04 6.82 -7.73
N ILE A 80 -15.57 5.82 -7.01
CA ILE A 80 -15.35 4.40 -7.32
C ILE A 80 -15.87 4.04 -8.72
N ARG A 81 -17.01 4.61 -9.14
CA ARG A 81 -17.60 4.32 -10.45
C ARG A 81 -16.75 4.79 -11.64
N VAL A 82 -15.97 5.84 -11.44
CA VAL A 82 -15.11 6.43 -12.50
C VAL A 82 -13.66 5.93 -12.37
N GLY A 83 -13.27 5.46 -11.19
CA GLY A 83 -11.93 4.95 -10.92
C GLY A 83 -11.69 3.50 -11.36
N THR A 84 -10.42 3.09 -11.30
CA THR A 84 -10.00 1.70 -11.51
C THR A 84 -9.88 0.97 -10.17
N ARG A 85 -9.99 -0.37 -10.19
CA ARG A 85 -9.75 -1.18 -8.97
C ARG A 85 -8.36 -0.95 -8.39
N ALA A 86 -7.34 -0.84 -9.23
CA ALA A 86 -5.98 -0.53 -8.80
C ALA A 86 -5.91 0.85 -8.14
N GLY A 87 -6.59 1.86 -8.68
CA GLY A 87 -6.69 3.19 -8.06
C GLY A 87 -7.33 3.15 -6.69
N SER A 88 -8.42 2.39 -6.53
CA SER A 88 -9.06 2.21 -5.22
C SER A 88 -8.17 1.52 -4.20
N ILE A 89 -7.42 0.50 -4.60
CA ILE A 89 -6.41 -0.15 -3.74
C ILE A 89 -5.35 0.87 -3.33
N SER A 90 -4.82 1.65 -4.26
CA SER A 90 -3.79 2.65 -3.96
C SER A 90 -4.27 3.69 -2.96
N ILE A 91 -5.49 4.21 -3.11
CA ILE A 91 -6.08 5.18 -2.19
C ILE A 91 -6.27 4.57 -0.79
N TYR A 92 -6.76 3.33 -0.73
CA TYR A 92 -6.92 2.61 0.52
C TYR A 92 -5.58 2.44 1.24
N CYS A 93 -4.59 1.87 0.57
CA CYS A 93 -3.26 1.64 1.14
C CYS A 93 -2.58 2.94 1.59
N ALA A 94 -2.66 4.01 0.80
CA ALA A 94 -2.07 5.29 1.17
C ALA A 94 -2.67 5.86 2.45
N ARG A 95 -4.00 5.74 2.63
CA ARG A 95 -4.69 6.26 3.82
C ARG A 95 -4.49 5.38 5.05
N GLU A 96 -4.44 4.06 4.89
CA GLU A 96 -4.03 3.16 5.98
C GLU A 96 -2.58 3.48 6.42
N ALA A 97 -1.65 3.71 5.49
CA ALA A 97 -0.26 4.04 5.81
C ALA A 97 -0.13 5.35 6.59
N LEU A 98 -0.88 6.37 6.18
CA LEU A 98 -0.94 7.64 6.91
C LEU A 98 -1.51 7.44 8.32
N ALA A 99 -2.57 6.67 8.47
CA ALA A 99 -3.15 6.37 9.78
C ALA A 99 -2.17 5.59 10.69
N ASP A 100 -1.48 4.59 10.15
CA ASP A 100 -0.48 3.78 10.86
C ASP A 100 0.74 4.62 11.28
N SER A 101 1.12 5.63 10.46
CA SER A 101 2.27 6.49 10.76
C SER A 101 2.08 7.40 11.99
N GLY A 102 0.85 7.58 12.47
CA GLY A 102 0.53 8.50 13.57
C GLY A 102 0.81 9.98 13.25
N ILE A 103 1.04 10.33 11.98
CA ILE A 103 1.31 11.70 11.56
C ILE A 103 0.00 12.48 11.53
N ALA A 104 -0.01 13.67 12.15
CA ALA A 104 -1.11 14.62 12.06
C ALA A 104 -1.13 15.29 10.67
N TRP A 105 -1.75 14.60 9.70
CA TRP A 105 -1.76 15.03 8.30
C TRP A 105 -2.45 16.39 8.08
N ASP A 106 -3.50 16.69 8.85
CA ASP A 106 -4.23 17.96 8.74
C ASP A 106 -3.47 19.16 9.32
N ALA A 107 -2.36 18.92 10.03
CA ALA A 107 -1.51 19.95 10.61
C ALA A 107 -0.23 20.22 9.79
N ALA A 108 -0.02 19.49 8.69
CA ALA A 108 1.11 19.71 7.82
C ALA A 108 0.90 21.01 7.01
N PRO A 109 1.85 21.98 7.05
CA PRO A 109 1.72 23.19 6.25
C PRO A 109 1.75 22.82 4.75
N GLY A 110 0.71 23.22 4.03
CA GLY A 110 0.62 23.17 2.57
C GLY A 110 1.25 24.38 1.90
#